data_AF-A0A9R1QZ34-F1
#
_entry.id   AF-A0A9R1QZ34-F1
#
_cell.length_a   1.000
_cell.length_b   1.000
_cell.length_c   1.000
_cell.angle_alpha   90.00
_cell.angle_beta   90.00
_cell.angle_gamma   90.00
#
_symmetry.space_group_name_H-M   'P 1'
#
loop_
_entity.id
_entity.type
_entity.pdbx_description
1 polymer ?
#
loop_
_entity_poly.entity_id
_entity_poly.type
_entity_poly.pdbx_seq_one_letter_code
_entity_poly.pdbx_strand_id
1 'polypeptide(L)'
;MAAQQPAGLPDHQARALAAAYIGVCSAKEPVRTPGDLARLKGVGGWVVDVMKDSFPGSSLDSSPPRSNTPGETGKKRKRNKPYVPQLNSAAYAIVITLYREMIRGTEVMKKKELIDAAEASGLSRKAIGPNNYKSKHGNSGSDFYTGWSCMKNLTDKDLVVKKSNPAKYYLTEKGKETARICLANSGLDDPAGPLIAPGHPESVMLSDSDSDEQEGSSPPIGSENFSGRGGLPNSKADNGRATNSPLSSRGMSGQQSFSAMGSAENSLLAMPPHRYDENFLDTYEVVLILDDRDTFGARARRKVVDNIHTQFDVPVEIKHLPVGDVLWVARHKELGMEYVLDFIVERKNVDDLLGSIKDNRYKDQKLRLKKCGLRKLIYLVEGDVNTVDGSESVKTACFTTEVLEGFDVQRTNGYADTEKKYGHLTRSIIDYYRTNFSAGADTSRLCLTYGEFVKRCSDLEKVTVSDIFALQLMQVPQVTEEGALAVTSLYPTLLSLARAYSMLDGDRRAQEEMLKNKSDMVNTGASKNIFKLIWAEG
;
A
#
# COMPACT_ATOMS: atom_id res chain seq x y z
N MET A 1 -43.04 -45.03 -12.97
CA MET A 1 -42.42 -44.76 -11.65
C MET A 1 -42.22 -43.27 -11.53
N ALA A 2 -42.83 -42.63 -10.54
CA ALA A 2 -42.74 -41.19 -10.35
C ALA A 2 -41.32 -40.81 -9.89
N ALA A 3 -40.66 -39.93 -10.64
CA ALA A 3 -39.37 -39.36 -10.26
C ALA A 3 -39.59 -38.37 -9.11
N GLN A 4 -38.92 -38.62 -7.98
CA GLN A 4 -38.89 -37.69 -6.85
C GLN A 4 -38.12 -36.43 -7.28
N GLN A 5 -38.76 -35.26 -7.14
CA GLN A 5 -38.09 -33.96 -7.19
C GLN A 5 -37.09 -33.86 -6.01
N PRO A 6 -35.93 -33.18 -6.17
CA PRO A 6 -35.09 -32.88 -5.03
C PRO A 6 -35.88 -31.96 -4.08
N ALA A 7 -36.05 -32.41 -2.84
CA ALA A 7 -36.76 -31.65 -1.83
C ALA A 7 -35.98 -30.36 -1.53
N GLY A 8 -36.52 -29.20 -1.94
CA GLY A 8 -36.03 -27.91 -1.50
C GLY A 8 -36.04 -27.80 0.04
N LEU A 9 -35.29 -26.84 0.58
CA LEU A 9 -35.32 -26.55 2.02
C LEU A 9 -36.78 -26.43 2.49
N PRO A 10 -37.20 -27.18 3.53
CA PRO A 10 -38.55 -27.06 4.07
C PRO A 10 -38.95 -25.60 4.34
N ASP A 11 -40.18 -25.21 3.99
CA ASP A 11 -40.67 -23.82 4.06
C ASP A 11 -40.42 -23.10 5.40
N HIS A 12 -40.34 -23.85 6.51
CA HIS A 12 -40.04 -23.30 7.82
C HIS A 12 -38.57 -22.91 7.97
N GLN A 13 -37.64 -23.65 7.37
CA GLN A 13 -36.21 -23.34 7.35
C GLN A 13 -35.91 -22.18 6.40
N ALA A 14 -36.56 -22.12 5.23
CA ALA A 14 -36.45 -20.99 4.31
C ALA A 14 -36.91 -19.68 4.96
N ARG A 15 -38.04 -19.71 5.69
CA ARG A 15 -38.53 -18.56 6.48
C ARG A 15 -37.58 -18.18 7.62
N ALA A 16 -37.00 -19.15 8.31
CA ALA A 16 -36.02 -18.90 9.37
C ALA A 16 -34.74 -18.23 8.85
N LEU A 17 -34.24 -18.68 7.69
CA LEU A 17 -33.07 -18.06 7.03
C LEU A 17 -33.38 -16.65 6.52
N ALA A 18 -34.55 -16.42 5.93
CA ALA A 18 -34.98 -15.09 5.49
C ALA A 18 -35.09 -14.10 6.66
N ALA A 19 -35.67 -14.53 7.79
CA ALA A 19 -35.75 -13.71 9.00
C ALA A 19 -34.37 -13.41 9.60
N ALA A 20 -33.48 -14.41 9.63
CA ALA A 20 -32.11 -14.24 10.09
C ALA A 20 -31.32 -13.26 9.20
N TYR A 21 -31.47 -13.37 7.87
CA TYR A 21 -30.83 -12.48 6.90
C TYR A 21 -31.25 -11.01 7.14
N ILE A 22 -32.55 -10.75 7.29
CA ILE A 22 -33.06 -9.40 7.60
C ILE A 22 -32.47 -8.87 8.92
N GLY A 23 -32.36 -9.74 9.93
CA GLY A 23 -31.75 -9.41 11.22
C GLY A 23 -30.28 -9.02 11.11
N VAL A 24 -29.51 -9.74 10.30
CA VAL A 24 -28.09 -9.46 10.04
C VAL A 24 -27.90 -8.18 9.24
N CYS A 25 -28.68 -7.96 8.17
CA CYS A 25 -28.62 -6.74 7.37
C CYS A 25 -29.00 -5.48 8.17
N SER A 26 -29.82 -5.63 9.20
CA SER A 26 -30.25 -4.53 10.06
C SER A 26 -29.33 -4.30 11.28
N ALA A 27 -28.31 -5.14 11.46
CA ALA A 27 -27.40 -5.07 12.60
C ALA A 27 -26.49 -3.85 12.51
N LYS A 28 -26.45 -3.03 13.57
CA LYS A 28 -25.57 -1.85 13.65
C LYS A 28 -24.13 -2.20 14.04
N GLU A 29 -23.93 -3.37 14.64
CA GLU A 29 -22.63 -3.87 15.06
C GLU A 29 -22.24 -5.12 14.26
N PRO A 30 -20.94 -5.34 13.96
CA PRO A 30 -20.50 -6.50 13.22
C PRO A 30 -20.73 -7.80 14.00
N VAL A 31 -21.34 -8.80 13.36
CA VAL A 31 -21.48 -10.16 13.91
C VAL A 31 -20.15 -10.88 13.75
N ARG A 32 -19.47 -11.22 14.86
CA ARG A 32 -18.14 -11.87 14.85
C ARG A 32 -18.10 -13.21 15.56
N THR A 33 -19.13 -13.51 16.34
CA THR A 33 -19.26 -14.77 17.09
C THR A 33 -20.66 -15.35 16.92
N PRO A 34 -20.86 -16.66 17.15
CA PRO A 34 -22.19 -17.26 17.19
C PRO A 34 -23.10 -16.60 18.23
N GLY A 35 -22.50 -16.11 19.33
CA GLY A 35 -23.19 -15.36 20.36
C GLY A 35 -23.71 -14.00 19.87
N ASP A 36 -22.99 -13.33 18.97
CA ASP A 36 -23.45 -12.08 18.34
C ASP A 36 -24.65 -12.35 17.44
N LEU A 37 -24.58 -13.45 16.67
CA LEU A 37 -25.64 -13.87 15.77
C LEU A 37 -26.93 -14.21 16.54
N ALA A 38 -26.80 -14.91 17.67
CA ALA A 38 -27.92 -15.27 18.55
C ALA A 38 -28.65 -14.06 19.18
N ARG A 39 -27.98 -12.90 19.27
CA ARG A 39 -28.59 -11.67 19.83
C ARG A 39 -29.37 -10.85 18.80
N LEU A 40 -29.33 -11.22 17.52
CA LEU A 40 -30.04 -10.51 16.48
C LEU A 40 -31.52 -10.91 16.42
N LYS A 41 -32.37 -9.89 16.23
CA LYS A 41 -33.83 -10.09 16.09
C LYS A 41 -34.11 -10.85 14.79
N GLY A 42 -34.79 -11.98 14.89
CA GLY A 42 -35.15 -12.83 13.75
C GLY A 42 -34.21 -14.02 13.52
N VAL A 43 -33.12 -14.13 14.28
CA VAL A 43 -32.23 -15.30 14.26
C VAL A 43 -32.70 -16.31 15.31
N GLY A 44 -33.16 -17.48 14.86
CA GLY A 44 -33.51 -18.61 15.74
C GLY A 44 -32.30 -19.49 16.08
N GLY A 45 -32.37 -20.24 17.18
CA GLY A 45 -31.28 -21.11 17.66
C GLY A 45 -30.77 -22.09 16.60
N TRP A 46 -31.68 -22.67 15.80
CA TRP A 46 -31.31 -23.53 14.67
C TRP A 46 -30.37 -22.84 13.66
N VAL A 47 -30.58 -21.56 13.35
CA VAL A 47 -29.70 -20.80 12.43
C VAL A 47 -28.33 -20.57 13.05
N VAL A 48 -28.27 -20.35 14.36
CA VAL A 48 -27.01 -20.20 15.11
C VAL A 48 -26.23 -21.51 15.09
N ASP A 49 -26.91 -22.64 15.29
CA ASP A 49 -26.29 -23.97 15.25
C ASP A 49 -25.75 -24.30 13.85
N VAL A 50 -26.53 -24.03 12.80
CA VAL A 50 -26.11 -24.23 11.40
C VAL A 50 -24.90 -23.36 11.05
N MET A 51 -24.81 -22.13 11.56
CA MET A 51 -23.71 -21.21 11.26
C MET A 51 -22.54 -21.25 12.24
N LYS A 52 -22.58 -22.11 13.27
CA LYS A 52 -21.60 -22.13 14.36
C LYS A 52 -20.17 -22.32 13.87
N ASP A 53 -19.98 -23.20 12.88
CA ASP A 53 -18.68 -23.53 12.30
C ASP A 53 -18.19 -22.52 11.26
N SER A 54 -19.04 -21.54 10.89
CA SER A 54 -18.67 -20.44 10.01
C SER A 54 -17.96 -19.29 10.75
N PHE A 55 -17.86 -19.36 12.08
CA PHE A 55 -17.15 -18.37 12.89
C PHE A 55 -15.75 -18.89 13.28
N PRO A 56 -14.68 -18.08 13.14
CA PRO A 56 -13.34 -18.51 13.50
C PRO A 56 -13.23 -18.73 15.03
N GLY A 57 -12.98 -19.98 15.44
CA GLY A 57 -12.69 -20.37 16.83
C GLY A 57 -13.66 -21.36 17.50
N SER A 58 -14.55 -22.05 16.77
CA SER A 58 -15.53 -22.98 17.34
C SER A 58 -14.97 -24.38 17.63
N SER A 59 -13.99 -24.49 18.53
CA SER A 59 -13.79 -25.74 19.28
C SER A 59 -13.55 -25.43 20.75
N LEU A 60 -14.62 -25.51 21.54
CA LEU A 60 -14.68 -26.00 22.93
C LEU A 60 -16.06 -25.67 23.52
N ASP A 61 -16.66 -26.68 24.12
CA ASP A 61 -18.04 -26.74 24.56
C ASP A 61 -18.26 -26.08 25.95
N SER A 62 -19.36 -25.34 26.03
CA SER A 62 -20.25 -24.86 27.10
C SER A 62 -19.93 -25.28 28.56
N SER A 63 -19.91 -24.38 29.57
CA SER A 63 -21.10 -23.72 30.15
C SER A 63 -20.71 -22.65 31.21
N PRO A 64 -21.57 -21.64 31.51
CA PRO A 64 -21.30 -20.58 32.51
C PRO A 64 -22.13 -20.71 33.81
N PRO A 65 -21.68 -20.17 34.98
CA PRO A 65 -22.58 -19.74 36.03
C PRO A 65 -22.93 -18.26 35.92
N ARG A 66 -24.15 -17.95 36.38
CA ARG A 66 -24.97 -16.76 36.13
C ARG A 66 -24.65 -15.54 37.01
N SER A 67 -25.31 -14.43 36.63
CA SER A 67 -25.73 -13.25 37.41
C SER A 67 -24.73 -12.08 37.47
N ASN A 68 -25.11 -10.80 37.53
CA ASN A 68 -26.35 -10.07 37.26
C ASN A 68 -25.98 -8.56 37.21
N THR A 69 -26.68 -7.81 36.36
CA THR A 69 -27.05 -6.37 36.50
C THR A 69 -26.01 -5.23 36.36
N PRO A 70 -26.47 -4.00 36.00
CA PRO A 70 -25.80 -3.14 35.04
C PRO A 70 -25.45 -1.73 35.56
N GLY A 71 -24.60 -1.04 34.78
CA GLY A 71 -24.51 0.42 34.74
C GLY A 71 -23.09 0.92 34.99
N GLU A 72 -22.46 1.51 33.96
CA GLU A 72 -21.67 2.73 34.14
C GLU A 72 -21.34 3.40 32.81
N THR A 73 -21.65 4.68 32.77
CA THR A 73 -21.32 5.68 31.76
C THR A 73 -19.80 5.87 31.63
N GLY A 74 -19.23 5.83 30.42
CA GLY A 74 -17.82 6.15 30.25
C GLY A 74 -17.28 6.17 28.81
N LYS A 75 -16.90 7.38 28.36
CA LYS A 75 -15.95 7.74 27.29
C LYS A 75 -15.34 6.60 26.45
N LYS A 76 -15.57 6.64 25.12
CA LYS A 76 -14.89 5.78 24.12
C LYS A 76 -13.36 5.90 24.23
N ARG A 77 -12.70 4.86 24.75
CA ARG A 77 -11.23 4.68 24.68
C ARG A 77 -10.82 4.18 23.29
N LYS A 78 -9.81 4.83 22.68
CA LYS A 78 -9.08 4.32 21.51
C LYS A 78 -8.59 2.90 21.82
N ARG A 79 -8.88 1.93 20.93
CA ARG A 79 -8.33 0.56 21.01
C ARG A 79 -6.80 0.63 20.85
N ASN A 80 -6.06 0.26 21.90
CA ASN A 80 -4.60 0.10 21.85
C ASN A 80 -4.26 -1.14 21.01
N LYS A 81 -3.60 -0.96 19.86
CA LYS A 81 -2.98 -2.09 19.14
C LYS A 81 -1.89 -2.71 20.02
N PRO A 82 -1.78 -4.06 20.11
CA PRO A 82 -0.70 -4.72 20.83
C PRO A 82 0.66 -4.31 20.24
N TYR A 83 1.64 -4.03 21.09
CA TYR A 83 2.99 -3.67 20.65
C TYR A 83 3.71 -4.91 20.14
N VAL A 84 4.21 -4.86 18.91
CA VAL A 84 5.03 -5.92 18.30
C VAL A 84 6.41 -5.32 17.99
N PRO A 85 7.51 -5.85 18.56
CA PRO A 85 8.86 -5.39 18.25
C PRO A 85 9.18 -5.47 16.75
N GLN A 86 9.91 -4.49 16.23
CA GLN A 86 10.37 -4.51 14.83
C GLN A 86 11.40 -5.62 14.58
N LEU A 87 11.30 -6.29 13.44
CA LEU A 87 12.27 -7.32 13.01
C LEU A 87 13.71 -6.77 13.05
N ASN A 88 14.63 -7.59 13.54
CA ASN A 88 16.06 -7.27 13.68
C ASN A 88 16.39 -6.13 14.67
N SER A 89 15.48 -5.78 15.58
CA SER A 89 15.72 -4.83 16.67
C SER A 89 16.23 -5.52 17.95
N ALA A 90 16.86 -4.76 18.86
CA ALA A 90 17.28 -5.29 20.16
C ALA A 90 16.08 -5.83 20.98
N ALA A 91 14.92 -5.19 20.88
CA ALA A 91 13.69 -5.63 21.54
C ALA A 91 13.17 -6.96 20.96
N TYR A 92 13.27 -7.13 19.64
CA TYR A 92 12.93 -8.37 18.96
C TYR A 92 13.86 -9.51 19.37
N ALA A 93 15.18 -9.29 19.33
CA ALA A 93 16.16 -10.27 19.76
C ALA A 93 15.92 -10.73 21.20
N ILE A 94 15.71 -9.80 22.14
CA ILE A 94 15.45 -10.13 23.55
C ILE A 94 14.17 -10.98 23.73
N VAL A 95 13.07 -10.62 23.06
CA VAL A 95 11.80 -11.35 23.17
C VAL A 95 11.90 -12.75 22.56
N ILE A 96 12.54 -12.88 21.40
CA ILE A 96 12.73 -14.19 20.74
C ILE A 96 13.70 -15.07 21.51
N THR A 97 14.81 -14.52 22.04
CA THR A 97 15.76 -15.28 22.86
C THR A 97 15.11 -15.82 24.12
N LEU A 98 14.33 -15.01 24.85
CA LEU A 98 13.58 -15.49 26.03
C LEU A 98 12.57 -16.58 25.65
N TYR A 99 11.92 -16.47 24.50
CA TYR A 99 10.94 -17.45 24.03
C TYR A 99 11.60 -18.78 23.65
N ARG A 100 12.74 -18.74 22.96
CA ARG A 100 13.53 -19.92 22.59
C ARG A 100 14.07 -20.64 23.82
N GLU A 101 14.63 -19.89 24.78
CA GLU A 101 15.16 -20.48 26.02
C GLU A 101 14.06 -21.04 26.91
N MET A 102 12.87 -20.42 26.93
CA MET A 102 11.69 -20.99 27.59
C MET A 102 11.29 -22.35 26.98
N ILE A 103 11.26 -22.46 25.65
CA ILE A 103 10.98 -23.74 24.97
C ILE A 103 12.05 -24.79 25.29
N ARG A 104 13.30 -24.37 25.49
CA ARG A 104 14.42 -25.22 25.92
C ARG A 104 14.40 -25.57 27.43
N GLY A 105 13.37 -25.16 28.16
CA GLY A 105 13.18 -25.48 29.59
C GLY A 105 13.73 -24.44 30.57
N THR A 106 14.27 -23.32 30.07
CA THR A 106 14.79 -22.22 30.91
C THR A 106 13.78 -21.07 30.96
N GLU A 107 12.93 -21.06 31.98
CA GLU A 107 11.90 -20.00 32.12
C GLU A 107 12.46 -18.64 32.55
N VAL A 108 13.67 -18.58 33.13
CA VAL A 108 14.25 -17.36 33.71
C VAL A 108 15.69 -17.16 33.28
N MET A 109 16.05 -15.92 32.90
CA MET A 109 17.42 -15.56 32.54
C MET A 109 17.93 -14.36 33.34
N LYS A 110 19.22 -14.34 33.69
CA LYS A 110 19.85 -13.13 34.27
C LYS A 110 20.21 -12.13 33.18
N LYS A 111 20.40 -10.87 33.57
CA LYS A 111 20.75 -9.77 32.64
C LYS A 111 21.92 -10.11 31.70
N LYS A 112 23.03 -10.59 32.23
CA LYS A 112 24.23 -10.89 31.43
C LYS A 112 24.01 -12.07 30.48
N GLU A 113 23.46 -13.16 31.01
CA GLU A 113 23.10 -14.36 30.24
C GLU A 113 22.15 -14.03 29.08
N LEU A 114 21.16 -13.17 29.32
CA LEU A 114 20.20 -12.74 28.30
C LEU A 114 20.83 -11.84 27.23
N ILE A 115 21.74 -10.93 27.60
CA ILE A 115 22.48 -10.10 26.64
C ILE A 115 23.34 -11.01 25.76
N ASP A 116 24.16 -11.87 26.38
CA ASP A 116 25.10 -12.74 25.69
C ASP A 116 24.35 -13.68 24.72
N ALA A 117 23.23 -14.28 25.15
CA ALA A 117 22.42 -15.15 24.31
C ALA A 117 21.69 -14.40 23.17
N ALA A 118 21.22 -13.18 23.43
CA ALA A 118 20.57 -12.37 22.40
C ALA A 118 21.58 -11.81 21.38
N GLU A 119 22.81 -11.52 21.78
CA GLU A 119 23.89 -11.16 20.85
C GLU A 119 24.36 -12.36 20.03
N ALA A 120 24.56 -13.52 20.67
CA ALA A 120 24.92 -14.76 19.99
C ALA A 120 23.86 -15.21 18.98
N SER A 121 22.58 -14.85 19.19
CA SER A 121 21.49 -15.18 18.27
C SER A 121 21.60 -14.50 16.89
N GLY A 122 22.35 -13.40 16.77
CA GLY A 122 22.43 -12.59 15.55
C GLY A 122 21.12 -11.89 15.15
N LEU A 123 20.08 -11.94 15.98
CA LEU A 123 18.73 -11.42 15.68
C LEU A 123 18.61 -9.90 15.83
N SER A 124 19.67 -9.18 16.18
CA SER A 124 19.66 -7.71 16.30
C SER A 124 20.76 -7.10 15.43
N ARG A 125 20.41 -6.05 14.68
CA ARG A 125 21.39 -5.24 13.91
C ARG A 125 22.23 -4.30 14.78
N LYS A 126 21.89 -4.15 16.06
CA LYS A 126 22.58 -3.29 17.03
C LYS A 126 23.04 -4.10 18.24
N ALA A 127 24.20 -3.74 18.80
CA ALA A 127 24.70 -4.33 20.04
C ALA A 127 23.67 -4.16 21.17
N ILE A 128 23.49 -5.23 21.96
CA ILE A 128 22.51 -5.26 23.05
C ILE A 128 23.20 -4.84 24.34
N GLY A 129 24.43 -5.31 24.57
CA GLY A 129 25.32 -4.91 25.65
C GLY A 129 26.20 -3.70 25.33
N PRO A 130 27.04 -3.26 26.29
CA PRO A 130 28.09 -2.27 26.05
C PRO A 130 29.15 -2.83 25.09
N ASN A 131 29.54 -2.05 24.07
CA ASN A 131 30.59 -2.43 23.12
C ASN A 131 31.94 -2.62 23.84
N ASN A 132 32.44 -3.86 23.88
CA ASN A 132 33.81 -4.15 24.35
C ASN A 132 34.82 -4.40 23.21
N TYR A 133 34.46 -4.14 21.95
CA TYR A 133 35.38 -4.31 20.82
C TYR A 133 35.60 -3.00 20.04
N LYS A 134 36.83 -2.49 20.18
CA LYS A 134 37.50 -1.45 19.36
C LYS A 134 37.00 0.00 19.48
N SER A 135 37.36 0.65 20.58
CA SER A 135 37.76 2.07 20.53
C SER A 135 39.23 2.11 20.10
N LYS A 136 39.52 2.59 18.88
CA LYS A 136 40.82 3.18 18.55
C LYS A 136 40.58 4.55 17.91
N HIS A 137 41.02 5.56 18.66
CA HIS A 137 41.21 6.97 18.34
C HIS A 137 39.98 7.85 18.07
N GLY A 138 39.56 8.53 19.14
CA GLY A 138 39.47 10.00 19.15
C GLY A 138 38.24 10.64 18.53
N ASN A 139 37.11 10.66 19.26
CA ASN A 139 36.39 11.91 19.53
C ASN A 139 35.35 11.69 20.66
N SER A 140 35.23 12.66 21.56
CA SER A 140 34.35 12.62 22.73
C SER A 140 32.87 12.68 22.37
N GLY A 141 32.05 11.83 23.01
CA GLY A 141 30.66 12.18 23.35
C GLY A 141 29.50 11.30 22.86
N SER A 142 29.61 9.97 22.75
CA SER A 142 28.46 9.14 22.33
C SER A 142 28.55 7.64 22.67
N ASP A 143 28.58 7.24 23.95
CA ASP A 143 28.58 5.80 24.32
C ASP A 143 27.64 5.43 25.49
N PHE A 144 26.49 6.11 25.61
CA PHE A 144 25.49 5.76 26.64
C PHE A 144 24.27 4.96 26.11
N TYR A 145 24.15 4.74 24.81
CA TYR A 145 22.99 4.04 24.23
C TYR A 145 23.30 2.58 23.92
N THR A 146 23.08 1.71 24.91
CA THR A 146 23.09 0.24 24.71
C THR A 146 21.72 -0.23 24.24
N GLY A 147 21.68 -1.28 23.40
CA GLY A 147 20.42 -1.90 22.96
C GLY A 147 19.55 -2.38 24.12
N TRP A 148 20.13 -2.61 25.30
CA TRP A 148 19.43 -2.92 26.56
C TRP A 148 18.43 -1.85 27.03
N SER A 149 18.54 -0.60 26.57
CA SER A 149 17.58 0.47 26.89
C SER A 149 16.12 0.12 26.53
N CYS A 150 15.91 -0.77 25.55
CA CYS A 150 14.58 -1.26 25.19
C CYS A 150 13.93 -2.16 26.26
N MET A 151 14.69 -2.70 27.22
CA MET A 151 14.15 -3.56 28.28
C MET A 151 13.11 -2.83 29.15
N LYS A 152 13.27 -1.52 29.36
CA LYS A 152 12.27 -0.68 30.05
C LYS A 152 10.95 -0.68 29.27
N ASN A 153 11.01 -0.48 27.95
CA ASN A 153 9.84 -0.52 27.09
C ASN A 153 9.15 -1.90 27.11
N LEU A 154 9.92 -2.99 27.05
CA LEU A 154 9.37 -4.35 27.12
C LEU A 154 8.66 -4.63 28.45
N THR A 155 9.14 -4.06 29.54
CA THR A 155 8.49 -4.15 30.86
C THR A 155 7.23 -3.27 30.91
N ASP A 156 7.32 -2.02 30.44
CA ASP A 156 6.19 -1.07 30.40
C ASP A 156 5.04 -1.55 29.49
N LYS A 157 5.37 -2.35 28.46
CA LYS A 157 4.42 -2.96 27.53
C LYS A 157 3.90 -4.32 27.97
N ASP A 158 4.29 -4.79 29.16
CA ASP A 158 3.88 -6.07 29.74
C ASP A 158 4.27 -7.27 28.87
N LEU A 159 5.44 -7.21 28.21
CA LEU A 159 5.98 -8.33 27.44
C LEU A 159 7.01 -9.14 28.24
N VAL A 160 7.77 -8.47 29.11
CA VAL A 160 8.82 -9.08 29.94
C VAL A 160 8.63 -8.64 31.38
N VAL A 161 8.74 -9.57 32.33
CA VAL A 161 8.73 -9.28 33.76
C VAL A 161 10.14 -9.39 34.32
N LYS A 162 10.51 -8.41 35.16
CA LYS A 162 11.72 -8.43 35.98
C LYS A 162 11.35 -8.77 37.42
N LYS A 163 11.89 -9.86 37.96
CA LYS A 163 11.66 -10.28 39.36
C LYS A 163 13.00 -10.58 40.05
N SER A 164 13.03 -10.44 41.39
CA SER A 164 14.19 -10.76 42.26
C SER A 164 15.36 -9.76 42.25
N ASN A 165 16.24 -9.91 43.25
CA ASN A 165 17.59 -9.34 43.30
C ASN A 165 18.58 -10.47 43.64
N PRO A 166 19.45 -10.93 42.71
CA PRO A 166 19.72 -10.40 41.38
C PRO A 166 18.52 -10.52 40.41
N ALA A 167 18.44 -9.57 39.47
CA ALA A 167 17.32 -9.46 38.54
C ALA A 167 17.24 -10.63 37.55
N LYS A 168 16.09 -11.30 37.54
CA LYS A 168 15.71 -12.36 36.62
C LYS A 168 14.61 -11.88 35.68
N TYR A 169 14.71 -12.21 34.40
CA TYR A 169 13.79 -11.81 33.34
C TYR A 169 13.09 -13.02 32.74
N TYR A 170 11.78 -12.91 32.48
CA TYR A 170 10.96 -13.94 31.84
C TYR A 170 9.78 -13.33 31.07
N LEU A 171 9.20 -14.08 30.13
CA LEU A 171 8.07 -13.61 29.31
C LEU A 171 6.75 -13.71 30.06
N THR A 172 5.88 -12.73 29.85
CA THR A 172 4.45 -12.81 30.19
C THR A 172 3.71 -13.64 29.15
N GLU A 173 2.45 -14.03 29.40
CA GLU A 173 1.59 -14.65 28.37
C GLU A 173 1.47 -13.76 27.12
N LYS A 174 1.38 -12.44 27.31
CA LYS A 174 1.38 -11.45 26.22
C LYS A 174 2.72 -11.41 25.48
N GLY A 175 3.84 -11.56 26.20
CA GLY A 175 5.18 -11.70 25.63
C GLY A 175 5.33 -12.96 24.78
N LYS A 176 4.79 -14.10 25.23
CA LYS A 176 4.78 -15.36 24.49
C LYS A 176 3.98 -15.25 23.20
N GLU A 177 2.79 -14.65 23.26
CA GLU A 177 1.96 -14.44 22.07
C GLU A 177 2.65 -13.49 21.07
N THR A 178 3.25 -12.41 21.57
CA THR A 178 4.02 -11.48 20.74
C THR A 178 5.21 -12.18 20.08
N ALA A 179 5.90 -13.08 20.79
CA ALA A 179 6.99 -13.88 20.22
C ALA A 179 6.51 -14.83 19.11
N ARG A 180 5.35 -15.48 19.27
CA ARG A 180 4.74 -16.32 18.22
C ARG A 180 4.40 -15.52 16.98
N ILE A 181 3.79 -14.34 17.15
CA ILE A 181 3.49 -13.41 16.04
C ILE A 181 4.79 -12.98 15.35
N CYS A 182 5.84 -12.65 16.11
CA CYS A 182 7.15 -12.29 15.57
C CYS A 182 7.78 -13.42 14.74
N LEU A 183 7.70 -14.67 15.20
CA LEU A 183 8.22 -15.83 14.47
C LEU A 183 7.44 -16.09 13.18
N ALA A 184 6.10 -16.10 13.25
CA ALA A 184 5.22 -16.29 12.10
C ALA A 184 5.45 -15.24 10.99
N ASN A 185 5.72 -13.99 11.39
CA ASN A 185 6.01 -12.90 10.44
C ASN A 185 7.44 -12.97 9.85
N SER A 186 8.34 -13.77 10.42
CA SER A 186 9.74 -13.86 10.00
C SER A 186 10.04 -15.04 9.06
N GLY A 187 9.07 -15.94 8.83
CA GLY A 187 9.25 -17.12 7.98
C GLY A 187 10.20 -18.19 8.55
N LEU A 188 10.47 -18.15 9.87
CA LEU A 188 11.32 -19.11 10.58
C LEU A 188 10.41 -20.05 11.40
N ASP A 189 9.98 -21.15 10.81
CA ASP A 189 9.12 -22.17 11.46
C ASP A 189 9.89 -23.16 12.34
N ASP A 190 11.12 -22.85 12.75
CA ASP A 190 11.84 -23.65 13.74
C ASP A 190 11.96 -22.90 15.09
N PRO A 191 11.16 -23.28 16.12
CA PRO A 191 11.29 -22.73 17.46
C PRO A 191 12.63 -23.07 18.14
N ALA A 192 13.46 -23.94 17.55
CA ALA A 192 14.72 -24.42 18.12
C ALA A 192 15.97 -24.28 17.22
N GLY A 193 15.95 -23.38 16.22
CA GLY A 193 17.00 -23.24 15.17
C GLY A 193 18.50 -23.27 15.60
N PRO A 194 19.42 -23.49 14.62
CA PRO A 194 20.69 -24.20 14.83
C PRO A 194 21.71 -23.47 15.71
N LEU A 195 22.49 -24.24 16.48
CA LEU A 195 23.61 -23.75 17.28
C LEU A 195 24.84 -23.51 16.40
N ILE A 196 25.30 -22.26 16.28
CA ILE A 196 26.67 -21.97 15.83
C ILE A 196 27.51 -21.73 17.09
N ALA A 197 28.39 -22.68 17.40
CA ALA A 197 29.35 -22.55 18.50
C ALA A 197 30.55 -21.67 18.05
N PRO A 198 31.18 -20.90 18.96
CA PRO A 198 32.26 -19.99 18.61
C PRO A 198 33.63 -20.68 18.67
N GLY A 199 34.38 -20.66 17.57
CA GLY A 199 35.78 -21.12 17.57
C GLY A 199 36.48 -21.04 16.21
N HIS A 200 37.29 -19.98 16.06
CA HIS A 200 38.46 -19.74 15.17
C HIS A 200 38.43 -20.07 13.65
N PRO A 201 39.12 -19.26 12.83
CA PRO A 201 39.09 -19.35 11.38
C PRO A 201 40.15 -20.33 10.89
N GLU A 202 39.79 -21.22 9.97
CA GLU A 202 40.79 -21.73 9.05
C GLU A 202 40.19 -22.10 7.70
N SER A 203 41.00 -21.78 6.72
CA SER A 203 40.92 -22.06 5.30
C SER A 203 40.83 -23.55 4.97
N VAL A 204 40.73 -23.77 3.66
CA VAL A 204 41.21 -24.91 2.87
C VAL A 204 40.21 -26.01 2.45
N MET A 205 40.27 -26.23 1.13
CA MET A 205 40.02 -27.45 0.36
C MET A 205 38.58 -27.91 0.17
N LEU A 206 38.04 -27.57 -1.00
CA LEU A 206 37.17 -28.48 -1.74
C LEU A 206 38.07 -29.43 -2.52
N SER A 207 38.03 -30.71 -2.18
CA SER A 207 38.58 -31.80 -2.98
C SER A 207 37.44 -32.64 -3.53
N ASP A 208 37.60 -32.95 -4.81
CA ASP A 208 36.73 -33.66 -5.74
C ASP A 208 36.42 -35.12 -5.37
N SER A 209 35.56 -35.65 -6.24
CA SER A 209 35.37 -37.04 -6.69
C SER A 209 34.09 -37.70 -6.21
N ASP A 210 33.34 -38.41 -7.05
CA ASP A 210 33.26 -38.53 -8.52
C ASP A 210 32.06 -39.43 -8.75
N SER A 211 31.31 -39.23 -9.83
CA SER A 211 30.61 -40.27 -10.60
C SER A 211 29.90 -39.59 -11.79
N ASP A 212 30.64 -39.41 -12.89
CA ASP A 212 30.44 -40.06 -14.20
C ASP A 212 29.00 -40.38 -14.66
N GLU A 213 28.58 -40.19 -15.92
CA GLU A 213 29.23 -39.66 -17.13
C GLU A 213 28.17 -39.58 -18.26
N GLN A 214 28.60 -39.03 -19.40
CA GLN A 214 28.12 -39.18 -20.78
C GLN A 214 27.00 -38.26 -21.30
N GLU A 215 27.11 -37.64 -22.47
CA GLU A 215 28.21 -37.45 -23.45
C GLU A 215 27.68 -36.52 -24.56
N GLY A 216 28.56 -35.90 -25.36
CA GLY A 216 28.20 -35.35 -26.68
C GLY A 216 28.64 -33.91 -26.97
N SER A 217 29.94 -33.58 -26.92
CA SER A 217 30.81 -33.44 -28.12
C SER A 217 30.83 -32.04 -28.78
N SER A 218 31.87 -31.28 -28.47
CA SER A 218 32.56 -30.28 -29.32
C SER A 218 33.37 -31.01 -30.44
N PRO A 219 34.40 -30.47 -31.15
CA PRO A 219 35.02 -29.12 -31.27
C PRO A 219 35.51 -28.85 -32.75
N PRO A 220 36.73 -28.34 -33.10
CA PRO A 220 37.62 -27.25 -32.61
C PRO A 220 38.11 -26.29 -33.75
N ILE A 221 39.08 -25.41 -33.41
CA ILE A 221 40.31 -24.97 -34.15
C ILE A 221 40.46 -23.45 -33.93
N GLY A 222 41.58 -22.85 -33.49
CA GLY A 222 42.98 -23.23 -33.42
C GLY A 222 43.80 -21.99 -33.78
N SER A 223 44.77 -21.62 -32.94
CA SER A 223 45.65 -20.46 -33.05
C SER A 223 46.54 -20.46 -34.30
N GLU A 224 46.90 -19.28 -34.84
CA GLU A 224 48.29 -18.93 -35.20
C GLU A 224 48.50 -17.43 -35.55
N ASN A 225 49.44 -16.82 -34.82
CA ASN A 225 50.46 -15.81 -35.13
C ASN A 225 50.34 -14.71 -36.23
N PHE A 226 50.89 -13.53 -35.86
CA PHE A 226 51.99 -12.76 -36.50
C PHE A 226 51.74 -11.25 -36.72
N SER A 227 52.65 -10.45 -36.12
CA SER A 227 53.07 -9.05 -36.43
C SER A 227 52.02 -7.93 -36.33
N GLY A 228 52.29 -6.75 -35.77
CA GLY A 228 53.51 -6.07 -35.36
C GLY A 228 53.30 -4.54 -35.50
N ARG A 229 53.97 -3.75 -34.64
CA ARG A 229 54.01 -2.27 -34.54
C ARG A 229 52.76 -1.60 -33.94
N GLY A 230 52.82 -0.68 -32.99
CA GLY A 230 53.94 0.00 -32.33
C GLY A 230 53.50 1.42 -31.90
N GLY A 231 53.72 1.76 -30.62
CA GLY A 231 54.08 3.12 -30.17
C GLY A 231 53.03 4.23 -30.10
N LEU A 232 52.61 4.56 -28.87
CA LEU A 232 52.46 5.96 -28.38
C LEU A 232 53.85 6.68 -28.39
N PRO A 233 54.04 8.00 -28.10
CA PRO A 233 53.14 9.03 -27.49
C PRO A 233 53.28 10.50 -28.02
N ASN A 234 52.55 11.42 -27.36
CA ASN A 234 52.83 12.86 -27.13
C ASN A 234 52.68 13.85 -28.33
N SER A 235 52.23 15.11 -28.20
CA SER A 235 51.96 16.03 -27.08
C SER A 235 51.33 17.35 -27.59
N LYS A 236 50.81 18.17 -26.66
CA LYS A 236 50.66 19.66 -26.65
C LYS A 236 49.45 20.36 -27.31
N ALA A 237 48.70 21.01 -26.40
CA ALA A 237 48.42 22.45 -26.30
C ALA A 237 47.26 23.10 -27.12
N ASP A 238 46.27 23.57 -26.35
CA ASP A 238 45.86 24.99 -26.18
C ASP A 238 44.44 25.42 -26.58
N ASN A 239 43.83 26.15 -25.61
CA ASN A 239 42.78 27.19 -25.65
C ASN A 239 41.46 27.02 -26.44
N GLY A 240 40.33 27.31 -25.77
CA GLY A 240 39.09 27.72 -26.48
C GLY A 240 37.76 27.65 -25.72
N ARG A 241 37.41 28.78 -25.10
CA ARG A 241 36.17 29.18 -24.39
C ARG A 241 34.82 28.96 -25.13
N ALA A 242 33.80 28.54 -24.35
CA ALA A 242 32.35 28.84 -24.40
C ALA A 242 31.52 28.71 -25.71
N THR A 243 30.41 27.95 -25.65
CA THR A 243 29.00 28.44 -25.67
C THR A 243 28.05 27.24 -25.86
N ASN A 244 27.02 27.15 -25.01
CA ASN A 244 26.01 26.08 -25.06
C ASN A 244 24.67 26.61 -25.59
N SER A 245 24.01 25.74 -26.38
CA SER A 245 22.59 25.69 -26.81
C SER A 245 22.37 25.99 -28.30
N PRO A 246 21.29 25.47 -28.93
CA PRO A 246 20.72 24.12 -28.81
C PRO A 246 20.45 23.51 -30.21
N LEU A 247 20.44 22.18 -30.34
CA LEU A 247 20.00 21.53 -31.58
C LEU A 247 19.00 20.41 -31.31
N SER A 248 17.81 20.68 -31.83
CA SER A 248 16.68 19.80 -32.11
C SER A 248 17.12 18.52 -32.83
N SER A 249 16.66 17.36 -32.37
CA SER A 249 16.67 16.14 -33.17
C SER A 249 15.25 15.60 -33.31
N ARG A 250 14.90 15.46 -34.58
CA ARG A 250 13.60 15.13 -35.15
C ARG A 250 13.64 13.67 -35.58
N GLY A 251 12.80 12.86 -34.94
CA GLY A 251 12.10 11.69 -35.48
C GLY A 251 12.91 10.44 -35.81
N MET A 252 12.39 9.28 -35.37
CA MET A 252 12.09 8.13 -36.24
C MET A 252 11.01 7.28 -35.55
N SER A 253 10.03 6.85 -36.35
CA SER A 253 8.74 6.27 -35.98
C SER A 253 8.80 4.77 -35.68
N GLY A 254 7.94 4.32 -34.78
CA GLY A 254 7.45 2.94 -34.69
C GLY A 254 6.01 2.95 -34.19
N GLN A 255 5.04 2.92 -35.10
CA GLN A 255 3.61 2.85 -34.80
C GLN A 255 3.24 1.47 -34.28
N GLN A 256 2.62 1.41 -33.10
CA GLN A 256 1.54 0.45 -32.83
C GLN A 256 0.37 1.22 -32.22
N SER A 257 -0.76 1.12 -32.91
CA SER A 257 -1.99 1.86 -32.66
C SER A 257 -2.76 1.26 -31.50
N PHE A 258 -3.05 2.08 -30.48
CA PHE A 258 -4.14 1.83 -29.55
C PHE A 258 -5.20 2.91 -29.78
N SER A 259 -6.36 2.47 -30.26
CA SER A 259 -7.50 3.32 -30.58
C SER A 259 -8.08 3.94 -29.31
N ALA A 260 -7.66 5.16 -28.96
CA ALA A 260 -8.38 5.99 -28.01
C ALA A 260 -9.50 6.74 -28.74
N MET A 261 -10.73 6.26 -28.62
CA MET A 261 -11.92 7.08 -28.84
C MET A 261 -11.91 8.21 -27.80
N GLY A 262 -11.62 9.42 -28.26
CA GLY A 262 -11.57 10.64 -27.46
C GLY A 262 -11.19 11.83 -28.35
N SER A 263 -12.13 12.21 -29.21
CA SER A 263 -12.08 13.40 -30.06
C SER A 263 -11.63 14.64 -29.29
N ALA A 264 -10.58 15.32 -29.78
CA ALA A 264 -10.25 16.76 -29.76
C ALA A 264 -10.79 17.73 -28.65
N GLU A 265 -11.20 17.26 -27.46
CA GLU A 265 -11.57 18.08 -26.28
C GLU A 265 -10.43 18.13 -25.24
N ASN A 266 -9.23 17.67 -25.60
CA ASN A 266 -8.07 17.63 -24.73
C ASN A 266 -7.39 19.00 -24.66
N SER A 267 -7.62 19.78 -23.59
CA SER A 267 -6.52 20.40 -22.78
C SER A 267 -6.90 21.58 -21.85
N LEU A 268 -8.13 22.09 -21.81
CA LEU A 268 -8.42 23.29 -20.99
C LEU A 268 -8.71 22.93 -19.54
N LEU A 269 -7.87 23.38 -18.58
CA LEU A 269 -8.03 23.14 -17.14
C LEU A 269 -9.36 23.66 -16.59
N ALA A 270 -9.84 23.08 -15.49
CA ALA A 270 -11.10 23.48 -14.87
C ALA A 270 -10.98 24.92 -14.39
N MET A 271 -12.03 25.73 -14.57
CA MET A 271 -12.07 27.11 -14.13
C MET A 271 -13.01 27.27 -12.94
N PRO A 272 -12.66 28.08 -11.93
CA PRO A 272 -13.63 28.46 -10.92
C PRO A 272 -14.77 29.29 -11.53
N PRO A 273 -15.94 29.38 -10.88
CA PRO A 273 -17.05 30.19 -11.36
C PRO A 273 -16.64 31.65 -11.57
N HIS A 274 -17.19 32.31 -12.58
CA HIS A 274 -16.86 33.70 -12.87
C HIS A 274 -18.04 34.39 -13.54
N ARG A 275 -18.10 35.72 -13.43
CA ARG A 275 -19.01 36.55 -14.20
C ARG A 275 -18.27 37.18 -15.38
N TYR A 276 -19.03 37.64 -16.37
CA TYR A 276 -18.46 38.38 -17.49
C TYR A 276 -17.65 39.58 -16.98
N ASP A 277 -16.47 39.78 -17.57
CA ASP A 277 -15.51 40.87 -17.28
C ASP A 277 -14.83 40.86 -15.90
N GLU A 278 -14.93 39.76 -15.13
CA GLU A 278 -14.18 39.64 -13.87
C GLU A 278 -12.71 39.26 -14.09
N ASN A 279 -11.80 39.93 -13.36
CA ASN A 279 -10.41 39.53 -13.27
C ASN A 279 -10.23 38.43 -12.21
N PHE A 280 -9.44 37.41 -12.54
CA PHE A 280 -9.18 36.30 -11.64
C PHE A 280 -8.58 36.75 -10.31
N LEU A 281 -7.57 37.63 -10.33
CA LEU A 281 -6.84 38.02 -9.11
C LEU A 281 -7.60 39.03 -8.26
N ASP A 282 -8.59 39.72 -8.81
CA ASP A 282 -9.47 40.58 -8.04
C ASP A 282 -10.52 39.74 -7.28
N THR A 283 -10.95 38.64 -7.89
CA THR A 283 -12.03 37.78 -7.37
C THR A 283 -11.50 36.67 -6.45
N TYR A 284 -10.35 36.09 -6.79
CA TYR A 284 -9.82 34.88 -6.17
C TYR A 284 -8.42 35.09 -5.59
N GLU A 285 -8.15 34.40 -4.49
CA GLU A 285 -6.83 34.16 -3.94
C GLU A 285 -6.45 32.69 -4.17
N VAL A 286 -5.27 32.42 -4.72
CA VAL A 286 -4.78 31.05 -4.90
C VAL A 286 -4.01 30.62 -3.66
N VAL A 287 -4.48 29.57 -2.99
CA VAL A 287 -3.90 29.04 -1.77
C VAL A 287 -3.33 27.65 -2.02
N LEU A 288 -2.06 27.45 -1.66
CA LEU A 288 -1.39 26.16 -1.65
C LEU A 288 -1.86 25.36 -0.43
N ILE A 289 -2.41 24.17 -0.64
CA ILE A 289 -2.84 23.29 0.44
C ILE A 289 -1.87 22.12 0.55
N LEU A 290 -1.28 21.96 1.74
CA LEU A 290 -0.42 20.83 2.09
C LEU A 290 -1.20 19.83 2.95
N ASP A 291 -1.06 18.53 2.68
CA ASP A 291 -1.62 17.47 3.51
C ASP A 291 -0.96 17.45 4.89
N ASP A 292 -1.77 17.23 5.93
CA ASP A 292 -1.30 17.20 7.30
C ASP A 292 -0.44 15.97 7.63
N ARG A 293 -0.52 14.90 6.81
CA ARG A 293 0.32 13.70 6.90
C ARG A 293 1.56 13.79 6.03
N ASP A 294 1.56 14.57 4.95
CA ASP A 294 2.75 14.81 4.10
C ASP A 294 3.82 15.69 4.78
N THR A 295 3.74 15.85 6.10
CA THR A 295 4.61 16.78 6.79
C THR A 295 5.66 16.09 7.64
N PHE A 296 6.90 16.44 7.28
CA PHE A 296 8.21 16.27 7.90
C PHE A 296 8.25 16.52 9.43
N GLY A 297 7.44 15.84 10.23
CA GLY A 297 7.32 16.08 11.66
C GLY A 297 6.69 17.44 12.03
N ALA A 298 6.06 17.50 13.20
CA ALA A 298 5.22 18.64 13.61
C ALA A 298 5.96 20.00 13.68
N ARG A 299 7.28 20.00 13.89
CA ARG A 299 8.10 21.21 14.03
C ARG A 299 8.54 21.80 12.68
N ALA A 300 8.56 20.99 11.61
CA ALA A 300 8.94 21.46 10.27
C ALA A 300 7.79 22.19 9.57
N ARG A 301 6.53 21.84 9.85
CA ARG A 301 5.34 22.41 9.17
C ARG A 301 5.28 23.92 9.09
N ARG A 302 5.41 24.58 10.24
CA ARG A 302 5.37 26.04 10.30
C ARG A 302 6.50 26.66 9.49
N LYS A 303 7.68 26.03 9.55
CA LYS A 303 8.84 26.45 8.77
C LYS A 303 8.62 26.29 7.26
N VAL A 304 7.93 25.25 6.79
CA VAL A 304 7.54 25.12 5.36
C VAL A 304 6.73 26.34 4.94
N VAL A 305 5.66 26.61 5.69
CA VAL A 305 4.71 27.69 5.39
C VAL A 305 5.44 29.03 5.39
N ASP A 306 6.20 29.32 6.44
CA ASP A 306 6.95 30.57 6.57
C ASP A 306 7.99 30.73 5.45
N ASN A 307 8.71 29.66 5.09
CA ASN A 307 9.72 29.69 4.03
C ASN A 307 9.10 29.98 2.66
N ILE A 308 8.01 29.29 2.31
CA ILE A 308 7.33 29.46 1.03
C ILE A 308 6.70 30.85 0.98
N HIS A 309 6.01 31.27 2.03
CA HIS A 309 5.40 32.59 2.10
C HIS A 309 6.45 33.70 1.96
N THR A 310 7.54 33.65 2.72
CA THR A 310 8.60 34.68 2.70
C THR A 310 9.31 34.77 1.35
N GLN A 311 9.58 33.63 0.69
CA GLN A 311 10.32 33.62 -0.58
C GLN A 311 9.42 33.86 -1.79
N PHE A 312 8.17 33.40 -1.73
CA PHE A 312 7.30 33.33 -2.89
C PHE A 312 6.11 34.28 -2.88
N ASP A 313 5.77 34.84 -1.71
CA ASP A 313 4.53 35.57 -1.44
C ASP A 313 3.28 34.74 -1.78
N VAL A 314 3.27 33.50 -1.30
CA VAL A 314 2.21 32.52 -1.55
C VAL A 314 1.52 32.18 -0.23
N PRO A 315 0.18 32.24 -0.14
CA PRO A 315 -0.54 31.76 1.02
C PRO A 315 -0.55 30.22 1.03
N VAL A 316 -0.20 29.64 2.19
CA VAL A 316 -0.11 28.20 2.39
C VAL A 316 -0.95 27.78 3.58
N GLU A 317 -1.75 26.74 3.41
CA GLU A 317 -2.56 26.14 4.46
C GLU A 317 -2.30 24.65 4.58
N ILE A 318 -2.50 24.13 5.80
CA ILE A 318 -2.36 22.71 6.09
C ILE A 318 -3.75 22.15 6.37
N LYS A 319 -4.18 21.17 5.57
CA LYS A 319 -5.48 20.50 5.68
C LYS A 319 -5.29 18.99 5.57
N HIS A 320 -6.27 18.22 6.01
CA HIS A 320 -6.29 16.79 5.73
C HIS A 320 -6.85 16.56 4.33
N LEU A 321 -6.02 16.11 3.39
CA LEU A 321 -6.44 15.82 2.03
C LEU A 321 -6.98 14.38 1.95
N PRO A 322 -8.05 14.13 1.19
CA PRO A 322 -8.53 12.76 0.99
C PRO A 322 -7.57 11.94 0.10
N VAL A 323 -6.85 12.62 -0.81
CA VAL A 323 -5.88 12.04 -1.75
C VAL A 323 -4.85 13.08 -2.13
N GLY A 324 -3.63 12.63 -2.44
CA GLY A 324 -2.50 13.48 -2.74
C GLY A 324 -1.92 14.17 -1.50
N ASP A 325 -0.78 14.79 -1.71
CA ASP A 325 0.03 15.42 -0.69
C ASP A 325 -0.03 16.94 -0.76
N VAL A 326 -0.23 17.48 -1.97
CA VAL A 326 -0.37 18.92 -2.22
C VAL A 326 -1.43 19.17 -3.28
N LEU A 327 -2.23 20.21 -3.11
CA LEU A 327 -3.12 20.74 -4.16
C LEU A 327 -3.26 22.25 -4.04
N TRP A 328 -3.97 22.87 -4.98
CA TRP A 328 -4.25 24.30 -4.95
C TRP A 328 -5.76 24.56 -4.96
N VAL A 329 -6.18 25.58 -4.22
CA VAL A 329 -7.55 26.08 -4.25
C VAL A 329 -7.58 27.54 -4.68
N ALA A 330 -8.58 27.91 -5.48
CA ALA A 330 -8.98 29.30 -5.65
C ALA A 330 -10.05 29.62 -4.60
N ARG A 331 -9.71 30.51 -3.66
CA ARG A 331 -10.62 31.02 -2.62
C ARG A 331 -11.26 32.31 -3.10
N HIS A 332 -12.58 32.34 -3.19
CA HIS A 332 -13.32 33.55 -3.52
C HIS A 332 -13.17 34.56 -2.37
N LYS A 333 -12.67 35.77 -2.65
CA LYS A 333 -12.32 36.74 -1.59
C LYS A 333 -13.54 37.24 -0.80
N GLU A 334 -14.68 37.44 -1.47
CA GLU A 334 -15.91 37.89 -0.80
C GLU A 334 -16.72 36.76 -0.15
N LEU A 335 -16.95 35.66 -0.89
CA LEU A 335 -17.82 34.55 -0.44
C LEU A 335 -17.08 33.55 0.47
N GLY A 336 -15.75 33.56 0.48
CA GLY A 336 -14.92 32.58 1.20
C GLY A 336 -14.97 31.16 0.63
N MET A 337 -15.69 30.94 -0.47
CA MET A 337 -15.84 29.62 -1.10
C MET A 337 -14.54 29.16 -1.74
N GLU A 338 -14.19 27.88 -1.55
CA GLU A 338 -12.95 27.29 -2.05
C GLU A 338 -13.23 26.32 -3.21
N TYR A 339 -12.58 26.57 -4.33
CA TYR A 339 -12.66 25.73 -5.54
C TYR A 339 -11.31 25.05 -5.80
N VAL A 340 -11.31 23.74 -5.96
CA VAL A 340 -10.09 22.95 -6.21
C VAL A 340 -9.64 23.15 -7.64
N LEU A 341 -8.42 23.64 -7.81
CA LEU A 341 -7.78 23.80 -9.12
C LEU A 341 -7.31 22.45 -9.64
N ASP A 342 -7.14 22.34 -10.96
CA ASP A 342 -6.89 21.08 -11.65
C ASP A 342 -5.51 20.41 -11.42
N PHE A 343 -4.79 20.83 -10.38
CA PHE A 343 -3.43 20.41 -10.05
C PHE A 343 -3.39 19.70 -8.71
N ILE A 344 -2.71 18.55 -8.68
CA ILE A 344 -2.46 17.77 -7.48
C ILE A 344 -1.06 17.16 -7.55
N VAL A 345 -0.37 17.09 -6.42
CA VAL A 345 0.95 16.46 -6.30
C VAL A 345 0.84 15.27 -5.35
N GLU A 346 1.43 14.16 -5.74
CA GLU A 346 1.86 13.10 -4.82
C GLU A 346 3.39 13.20 -4.70
N ARG A 347 3.87 13.42 -3.49
CA ARG A 347 5.28 13.52 -3.18
C ARG A 347 5.78 12.17 -2.69
N LYS A 348 6.92 11.74 -3.24
CA LYS A 348 7.57 10.50 -2.82
C LYS A 348 9.05 10.72 -2.59
N ASN A 349 9.51 10.48 -1.37
CA ASN A 349 10.95 10.35 -1.15
C ASN A 349 11.45 9.09 -1.88
N VAL A 350 12.65 9.12 -2.46
CA VAL A 350 13.25 7.98 -3.17
C VAL A 350 13.24 6.69 -2.34
N ASP A 351 13.53 6.77 -1.04
CA ASP A 351 13.51 5.61 -0.15
C ASP A 351 12.09 5.03 0.02
N ASP A 352 11.10 5.91 0.21
CA ASP A 352 9.69 5.53 0.31
C ASP A 352 9.14 4.98 -1.01
N LEU A 353 9.63 5.51 -2.14
CA LEU A 353 9.27 5.04 -3.47
C LEU A 353 9.77 3.61 -3.67
N LEU A 354 11.05 3.34 -3.37
CA LEU A 354 11.62 2.00 -3.44
C LEU A 354 10.87 0.99 -2.57
N GLY A 355 10.49 1.40 -1.35
CA GLY A 355 9.64 0.60 -0.47
C GLY A 355 8.26 0.34 -1.06
N SER A 356 7.63 1.37 -1.64
CA SER A 356 6.28 1.27 -2.20
C SER A 356 6.21 0.47 -3.50
N ILE A 357 7.27 0.43 -4.32
CA ILE A 357 7.31 -0.40 -5.53
C ILE A 357 7.22 -1.89 -5.19
N LYS A 358 7.73 -2.27 -4.01
CA LYS A 358 7.70 -3.65 -3.52
C LYS A 358 6.35 -4.04 -2.89
N ASP A 359 5.48 -3.08 -2.59
CA ASP A 359 4.15 -3.33 -2.01
C ASP A 359 3.02 -2.84 -2.95
N ASN A 360 1.77 -3.23 -2.67
CA ASN A 360 0.63 -2.81 -3.51
C ASN A 360 0.30 -1.32 -3.40
N ARG A 361 0.92 -0.58 -2.47
CA ARG A 361 0.59 0.82 -2.17
C ARG A 361 0.89 1.73 -3.34
N TYR A 362 1.97 1.47 -4.07
CA TYR A 362 2.37 2.27 -5.23
C TYR A 362 1.28 2.28 -6.31
N LYS A 363 0.64 1.14 -6.58
CA LYS A 363 -0.46 1.04 -7.54
C LYS A 363 -1.74 1.70 -7.01
N ASP A 364 -2.09 1.43 -5.75
CA ASP A 364 -3.32 1.96 -5.13
C ASP A 364 -3.31 3.49 -4.98
N GLN A 365 -2.16 4.08 -4.64
CA GLN A 365 -2.00 5.53 -4.55
C GLN A 365 -2.25 6.19 -5.91
N LYS A 366 -1.60 5.70 -6.96
CA LYS A 366 -1.76 6.25 -8.32
C LYS A 366 -3.15 6.03 -8.87
N LEU A 367 -3.79 4.90 -8.57
CA LEU A 367 -5.18 4.66 -8.96
C LEU A 367 -6.13 5.67 -8.32
N ARG A 368 -5.95 5.99 -7.02
CA ARG A 368 -6.75 7.01 -6.33
C ARG A 368 -6.56 8.39 -6.94
N LEU A 369 -5.32 8.76 -7.28
CA LEU A 369 -5.02 10.03 -7.98
C LEU A 369 -5.70 10.09 -9.36
N LYS A 370 -5.62 9.02 -10.16
CA LYS A 370 -6.31 8.95 -11.46
C LYS A 370 -7.82 9.10 -11.35
N LYS A 371 -8.42 8.58 -10.28
CA LYS A 371 -9.88 8.61 -10.08
C LYS A 371 -10.38 9.90 -9.40
N CYS A 372 -9.50 10.69 -8.77
CA CYS A 372 -9.89 11.88 -7.99
C CYS A 372 -10.59 12.97 -8.81
N GLY A 373 -10.43 12.97 -10.14
CA GLY A 373 -11.12 13.87 -11.07
C GLY A 373 -10.33 15.13 -11.44
N LEU A 374 -9.13 15.31 -10.89
CA LEU A 374 -8.18 16.34 -11.32
C LEU A 374 -7.37 15.86 -12.52
N ARG A 375 -6.92 16.78 -13.38
CA ARG A 375 -6.28 16.44 -14.66
C ARG A 375 -4.75 16.53 -14.64
N LYS A 376 -4.18 17.51 -13.93
CA LYS A 376 -2.73 17.66 -13.81
C LYS A 376 -2.25 16.93 -12.56
N LEU A 377 -1.97 15.65 -12.76
CA LEU A 377 -1.42 14.75 -11.75
C LEU A 377 0.11 14.88 -11.78
N ILE A 378 0.70 15.47 -10.74
CA ILE A 378 2.14 15.65 -10.62
C ILE A 378 2.68 14.59 -9.65
N TYR A 379 3.71 13.87 -10.04
CA TYR A 379 4.40 12.91 -9.19
C TYR A 379 5.80 13.46 -8.86
N LEU A 380 5.97 13.98 -7.65
CA LEU A 380 7.20 14.67 -7.25
C LEU A 380 8.13 13.70 -6.49
N VAL A 381 9.21 13.31 -7.13
CA VAL A 381 10.22 12.39 -6.58
C VAL A 381 11.36 13.19 -5.94
N GLU A 382 11.47 13.09 -4.62
CA GLU A 382 12.42 13.85 -3.81
C GLU A 382 13.59 12.97 -3.37
N GLY A 383 14.82 13.43 -3.64
CA GLY A 383 16.08 12.79 -3.26
C GLY A 383 16.91 12.34 -4.45
N ASP A 384 18.15 11.93 -4.20
CA ASP A 384 19.06 11.44 -5.25
C ASP A 384 18.82 9.96 -5.55
N VAL A 385 18.19 9.70 -6.70
CA VAL A 385 17.90 8.34 -7.19
C VAL A 385 19.15 7.50 -7.37
N ASN A 386 20.33 8.10 -7.60
CA ASN A 386 21.56 7.36 -7.84
C ASN A 386 22.20 6.83 -6.55
N THR A 387 21.75 7.29 -5.39
CA THR A 387 22.34 6.89 -4.10
C THR A 387 21.70 5.66 -3.48
N VAL A 388 20.56 5.20 -4.02
CA VAL A 388 19.81 4.06 -3.47
C VAL A 388 20.10 2.75 -4.21
N ASP A 389 20.19 1.66 -3.45
CA ASP A 389 20.27 0.31 -3.99
C ASP A 389 18.90 -0.10 -4.56
N GLY A 390 18.80 -0.23 -5.88
CA GLY A 390 17.52 -0.30 -6.61
C GLY A 390 17.16 0.95 -7.43
N SER A 391 18.14 1.83 -7.70
CA SER A 391 17.99 3.02 -8.55
C SER A 391 17.32 2.75 -9.90
N GLU A 392 17.63 1.62 -10.55
CA GLU A 392 16.99 1.22 -11.82
C GLU A 392 15.49 0.99 -11.66
N SER A 393 15.05 0.35 -10.56
CA SER A 393 13.61 0.16 -10.28
C SER A 393 12.89 1.50 -10.09
N VAL A 394 13.54 2.45 -9.41
CA VAL A 394 12.99 3.81 -9.25
C VAL A 394 12.90 4.54 -10.59
N LYS A 395 13.94 4.48 -11.43
CA LYS A 395 13.93 5.08 -12.77
C LYS A 395 12.82 4.48 -13.65
N THR A 396 12.69 3.16 -13.66
CA THR A 396 11.61 2.47 -14.39
C THR A 396 10.23 2.85 -13.87
N ALA A 397 10.05 2.96 -12.55
CA ALA A 397 8.80 3.37 -11.94
C ALA A 397 8.42 4.82 -12.32
N CYS A 398 9.39 5.75 -12.28
CA CYS A 398 9.20 7.12 -12.76
C CYS A 398 8.81 7.15 -14.24
N PHE A 399 9.55 6.45 -15.10
CA PHE A 399 9.27 6.40 -16.53
C PHE A 399 7.88 5.81 -16.83
N THR A 400 7.51 4.74 -16.14
CA THR A 400 6.18 4.13 -16.24
C THR A 400 5.08 5.12 -15.84
N THR A 401 5.28 5.84 -14.74
CA THR A 401 4.32 6.82 -14.22
C THR A 401 4.15 8.00 -15.18
N GLU A 402 5.23 8.43 -15.81
CA GLU A 402 5.21 9.51 -16.80
C GLU A 402 4.57 9.07 -18.12
N VAL A 403 5.15 8.05 -18.76
CA VAL A 403 4.84 7.69 -20.15
C VAL A 403 3.58 6.84 -20.27
N LEU A 404 3.40 5.85 -19.39
CA LEU A 404 2.28 4.91 -19.49
C LEU A 404 1.06 5.39 -18.71
N GLU A 405 1.28 6.18 -17.66
CA GLU A 405 0.20 6.57 -16.76
C GLU A 405 -0.21 8.04 -16.85
N GLY A 406 0.56 8.87 -17.57
CA GLY A 406 0.20 10.24 -17.91
C GLY A 406 0.38 11.26 -16.78
N PHE A 407 1.19 10.94 -15.77
CA PHE A 407 1.56 11.89 -14.72
C PHE A 407 2.70 12.79 -15.19
N ASP A 408 2.75 14.02 -14.67
CA ASP A 408 3.92 14.88 -14.77
C ASP A 408 4.92 14.52 -13.67
N VAL A 409 5.98 13.79 -14.03
CA VAL A 409 6.99 13.35 -13.06
C VAL A 409 8.06 14.43 -12.90
N GLN A 410 8.13 15.02 -11.71
CA GLN A 410 9.09 16.06 -11.38
C GLN A 410 10.08 15.57 -10.32
N ARG A 411 11.34 16.00 -10.40
CA ARG A 411 12.39 15.58 -9.46
C ARG A 411 12.93 16.76 -8.67
N THR A 412 13.19 16.53 -7.39
CA THR A 412 13.83 17.50 -6.50
C THR A 412 14.96 16.84 -5.72
N ASN A 413 16.02 17.58 -5.44
CA ASN A 413 17.19 16.99 -4.76
C ASN A 413 16.98 16.76 -3.26
N GLY A 414 15.92 17.35 -2.71
CA GLY A 414 15.62 17.30 -1.30
C GLY A 414 14.64 18.39 -0.91
N TYR A 415 14.36 18.44 0.39
CA TYR A 415 13.31 19.27 0.97
C TYR A 415 13.34 20.75 0.56
N ALA A 416 14.50 21.42 0.65
CA ALA A 416 14.59 22.85 0.32
C ALA A 416 14.31 23.13 -1.18
N ASP A 417 14.62 22.17 -2.04
CA ASP A 417 14.33 22.25 -3.48
C ASP A 417 12.84 22.00 -3.73
N THR A 418 12.24 21.05 -3.01
CA THR A 418 10.78 20.81 -3.00
C THR A 418 9.99 22.04 -2.55
N GLU A 419 10.39 22.73 -1.47
CA GLU A 419 9.75 23.98 -1.04
C GLU A 419 9.76 25.03 -2.15
N LYS A 420 10.93 25.24 -2.79
CA LYS A 420 11.05 26.17 -3.91
C LYS A 420 10.18 25.75 -5.08
N LYS A 421 10.12 24.45 -5.36
CA LYS A 421 9.30 23.91 -6.44
C LYS A 421 7.83 24.20 -6.23
N TYR A 422 7.29 24.05 -5.01
CA TYR A 422 5.92 24.44 -4.69
C TYR A 422 5.68 25.94 -4.89
N GLY A 423 6.61 26.79 -4.46
CA GLY A 423 6.54 28.23 -4.70
C GLY A 423 6.48 28.59 -6.19
N HIS A 424 7.38 28.01 -7.01
CA HIS A 424 7.39 28.21 -8.45
C HIS A 424 6.13 27.68 -9.14
N LEU A 425 5.68 26.47 -8.79
CA LEU A 425 4.45 25.90 -9.33
C LEU A 425 3.25 26.79 -9.01
N THR A 426 3.16 27.30 -7.78
CA THR A 426 2.04 28.17 -7.39
C THR A 426 2.02 29.46 -8.23
N ARG A 427 3.17 30.10 -8.46
CA ARG A 427 3.26 31.28 -9.34
C ARG A 427 2.85 30.95 -10.78
N SER A 428 3.31 29.83 -11.33
CA SER A 428 2.93 29.40 -12.68
C SER A 428 1.43 29.10 -12.80
N ILE A 429 0.83 28.52 -11.75
CA ILE A 429 -0.61 28.27 -11.68
C ILE A 429 -1.37 29.60 -11.65
N ILE A 430 -0.95 30.55 -10.80
CA ILE A 430 -1.51 31.90 -10.73
C ILE A 430 -1.47 32.58 -12.10
N ASP A 431 -0.33 32.56 -12.80
CA ASP A 431 -0.17 33.14 -14.13
C ASP A 431 -1.08 32.48 -15.17
N TYR A 432 -1.21 31.15 -15.11
CA TYR A 432 -2.11 30.41 -16.00
C TYR A 432 -3.55 30.86 -15.82
N TYR A 433 -4.07 30.84 -14.59
CA TYR A 433 -5.46 31.23 -14.34
C TYR A 433 -5.68 32.71 -14.65
N ARG A 434 -4.78 33.61 -14.25
CA ARG A 434 -4.85 35.03 -14.62
C ARG A 434 -5.02 35.23 -16.13
N THR A 435 -4.29 34.47 -16.94
CA THR A 435 -4.28 34.62 -18.41
C THR A 435 -5.49 33.97 -19.07
N ASN A 436 -5.99 32.85 -18.54
CA ASN A 436 -7.00 32.03 -19.20
C ASN A 436 -8.42 32.18 -18.60
N PHE A 437 -8.58 32.93 -17.49
CA PHE A 437 -9.86 33.05 -16.80
C PHE A 437 -10.96 33.68 -17.66
N SER A 438 -10.67 34.77 -18.37
CA SER A 438 -11.66 35.45 -19.23
C SER A 438 -11.88 34.75 -20.58
N ALA A 439 -10.88 34.01 -21.09
CA ALA A 439 -10.95 33.36 -22.41
C ALA A 439 -11.46 31.90 -22.35
N GLY A 440 -11.30 31.23 -21.20
CA GLY A 440 -11.68 29.83 -20.99
C GLY A 440 -13.11 29.62 -20.51
N ALA A 441 -13.87 30.71 -20.34
CA ALA A 441 -15.18 30.79 -19.72
C ALA A 441 -16.22 29.79 -20.25
N ASP A 442 -16.39 29.75 -21.57
CA ASP A 442 -17.50 29.05 -22.22
C ASP A 442 -17.16 27.61 -22.59
N THR A 443 -15.89 27.19 -22.48
CA THR A 443 -15.41 25.89 -22.96
C THR A 443 -14.75 25.03 -21.87
N SER A 444 -14.40 25.62 -20.73
CA SER A 444 -13.74 24.90 -19.63
C SER A 444 -14.76 24.31 -18.67
N ARG A 445 -14.47 23.11 -18.16
CA ARG A 445 -15.23 22.52 -17.05
C ARG A 445 -15.13 23.40 -15.81
N LEU A 446 -16.13 23.35 -14.93
CA LEU A 446 -16.07 24.04 -13.64
C LEU A 446 -15.20 23.28 -12.64
N CYS A 447 -14.44 24.03 -11.84
CA CYS A 447 -13.75 23.50 -10.67
C CYS A 447 -14.76 22.92 -9.67
N LEU A 448 -14.40 21.81 -9.03
CA LEU A 448 -15.15 21.29 -7.88
C LEU A 448 -14.96 22.24 -6.70
N THR A 449 -15.99 22.42 -5.89
CA THR A 449 -15.77 22.96 -4.54
C THR A 449 -14.93 21.99 -3.72
N TYR A 450 -14.22 22.48 -2.70
CA TYR A 450 -13.43 21.62 -1.82
C TYR A 450 -14.26 20.51 -1.18
N GLY A 451 -15.49 20.82 -0.75
CA GLY A 451 -16.42 19.84 -0.19
C GLY A 451 -16.84 18.75 -1.20
N GLU A 452 -17.10 19.11 -2.46
CA GLU A 452 -17.41 18.15 -3.52
C GLU A 452 -16.21 17.27 -3.86
N PHE A 453 -15.00 17.83 -3.89
CA PHE A 453 -13.78 17.06 -4.08
C PHE A 453 -13.57 16.02 -2.97
N VAL A 454 -13.74 16.41 -1.71
CA VAL A 454 -13.65 15.49 -0.56
C VAL A 454 -14.71 14.39 -0.67
N LYS A 455 -15.97 14.75 -0.92
CA LYS A 455 -17.06 13.79 -1.08
C LYS A 455 -16.76 12.79 -2.20
N ARG A 456 -16.32 13.28 -3.37
CA ARG A 456 -15.95 12.45 -4.51
C ARG A 456 -14.85 11.45 -4.14
N CYS A 457 -13.81 11.88 -3.44
CA CYS A 457 -12.72 10.99 -3.03
C CYS A 457 -13.19 9.96 -1.99
N SER A 458 -14.02 10.34 -1.02
CA SER A 458 -14.61 9.39 -0.08
C SER A 458 -15.54 8.38 -0.75
N ASP A 459 -16.27 8.78 -1.79
CA ASP A 459 -17.11 7.86 -2.56
C ASP A 459 -16.29 6.83 -3.35
N LEU A 460 -15.07 7.19 -3.77
CA LEU A 460 -14.12 6.26 -4.42
C LEU A 460 -13.50 5.25 -3.46
N GLU A 461 -13.46 5.54 -2.16
CA GLU A 461 -12.98 4.59 -1.14
C GLU A 461 -14.05 3.57 -0.74
N LYS A 462 -15.31 3.81 -1.11
CA LYS A 462 -16.40 2.87 -0.82
C LYS A 462 -16.32 1.70 -1.78
N VAL A 463 -16.09 0.53 -1.22
CA VAL A 463 -16.25 -0.73 -1.95
C VAL A 463 -17.72 -0.88 -2.35
N THR A 464 -18.00 -0.90 -3.64
CA THR A 464 -19.36 -1.09 -4.16
C THR A 464 -19.71 -2.57 -4.22
N VAL A 465 -21.01 -2.88 -4.32
CA VAL A 465 -21.47 -4.26 -4.59
C VAL A 465 -20.88 -4.79 -5.90
N SER A 466 -20.68 -3.90 -6.89
CA SER A 466 -20.04 -4.25 -8.16
C SER A 466 -18.57 -4.61 -7.99
N ASP A 467 -17.84 -3.90 -7.13
CA ASP A 467 -16.42 -4.22 -6.85
C ASP A 467 -16.29 -5.58 -6.15
N ILE A 468 -17.13 -5.84 -5.15
CA ILE A 468 -17.18 -7.16 -4.50
C ILE A 468 -17.54 -8.24 -5.51
N PHE A 469 -18.52 -7.96 -6.37
CA PHE A 469 -18.95 -8.94 -7.36
C PHE A 469 -17.86 -9.22 -8.41
N ALA A 470 -17.11 -8.21 -8.85
CA ALA A 470 -15.94 -8.41 -9.71
C ALA A 470 -14.89 -9.30 -9.02
N LEU A 471 -14.58 -9.04 -7.75
CA LEU A 471 -13.66 -9.87 -6.97
C LEU A 471 -14.15 -11.32 -6.81
N GLN A 472 -15.46 -11.52 -6.62
CA GLN A 472 -16.09 -12.85 -6.56
C GLN A 472 -15.99 -13.57 -7.91
N LEU A 473 -16.24 -12.87 -9.02
CA LEU A 473 -16.12 -13.44 -10.37
C LEU A 473 -14.68 -13.86 -10.66
N MET A 474 -13.67 -13.13 -10.19
CA MET A 474 -12.27 -13.51 -10.34
C MET A 474 -11.89 -14.79 -9.57
N GLN A 475 -12.72 -15.27 -8.65
CA GLN A 475 -12.53 -16.59 -8.01
C GLN A 475 -13.00 -17.74 -8.91
N VAL A 476 -13.72 -17.46 -9.99
CA VAL A 476 -14.19 -18.46 -10.94
C VAL A 476 -13.05 -18.84 -11.89
N PRO A 477 -12.76 -20.14 -12.08
CA PRO A 477 -11.69 -20.57 -12.98
C PRO A 477 -11.85 -19.97 -14.39
N GLN A 478 -10.75 -19.45 -14.94
CA GLN A 478 -10.64 -18.82 -16.27
C GLN A 478 -11.24 -17.42 -16.40
N VAL A 479 -11.71 -16.81 -15.31
CA VAL A 479 -12.14 -15.40 -15.31
C VAL A 479 -10.94 -14.50 -14.98
N THR A 480 -10.56 -13.65 -15.94
CA THR A 480 -9.51 -12.63 -15.75
C THR A 480 -10.08 -11.36 -15.12
N GLU A 481 -9.22 -10.42 -14.72
CA GLU A 481 -9.64 -9.11 -14.22
C GLU A 481 -10.49 -8.37 -15.28
N GLU A 482 -10.02 -8.35 -16.52
CA GLU A 482 -10.72 -7.71 -17.65
C GLU A 482 -12.06 -8.39 -17.92
N GLY A 483 -12.11 -9.73 -17.82
CA GLY A 483 -13.35 -10.49 -17.92
C GLY A 483 -14.34 -10.15 -16.80
N ALA A 484 -13.88 -10.06 -15.55
CA ALA A 484 -14.74 -9.70 -14.41
C ALA A 484 -15.26 -8.25 -14.52
N LEU A 485 -14.41 -7.30 -14.94
CA LEU A 485 -14.80 -5.92 -15.20
C LEU A 485 -15.80 -5.82 -16.36
N ALA A 486 -15.60 -6.57 -17.44
CA ALA A 486 -16.53 -6.63 -18.55
C ALA A 486 -17.91 -7.17 -18.13
N VAL A 487 -17.95 -8.24 -17.34
CA VAL A 487 -19.22 -8.79 -16.81
C VAL A 487 -19.91 -7.79 -15.90
N THR A 488 -19.19 -7.18 -14.95
CA THR A 488 -19.79 -6.23 -14.00
C THR A 488 -20.21 -4.91 -14.66
N SER A 489 -19.58 -4.51 -15.75
CA SER A 489 -20.03 -3.36 -16.56
C SER A 489 -21.42 -3.56 -17.18
N LEU A 490 -21.75 -4.81 -17.53
CA LEU A 490 -23.05 -5.19 -18.10
C LEU A 490 -24.07 -5.55 -17.01
N TYR A 491 -23.60 -6.21 -15.96
CA TYR A 491 -24.40 -6.72 -14.85
C TYR A 491 -23.74 -6.35 -13.53
N PRO A 492 -24.00 -5.14 -12.99
CA PRO A 492 -23.29 -4.61 -11.82
C PRO A 492 -23.45 -5.42 -10.52
N THR A 493 -24.39 -6.37 -10.49
CA THR A 493 -24.66 -7.20 -9.31
C THR A 493 -24.93 -8.64 -9.70
N LEU A 494 -24.67 -9.56 -8.76
CA LEU A 494 -25.06 -10.98 -8.88
C LEU A 494 -26.55 -11.11 -9.25
N LEU A 495 -27.42 -10.32 -8.62
CA LEU A 495 -28.86 -10.32 -8.90
C LEU A 495 -29.19 -9.91 -10.34
N SER A 496 -28.52 -8.88 -10.87
CA SER A 496 -28.72 -8.48 -12.27
C SER A 496 -28.26 -9.56 -13.26
N LEU A 497 -27.18 -10.28 -12.94
CA LEU A 497 -26.71 -11.39 -13.78
C LEU A 497 -27.66 -12.59 -13.70
N ALA A 498 -28.12 -12.94 -12.49
CA ALA A 498 -29.09 -14.02 -12.28
C ALA A 498 -30.41 -13.77 -13.03
N ARG A 499 -30.93 -12.53 -13.00
CA ARG A 499 -32.10 -12.14 -13.81
C ARG A 499 -31.85 -12.26 -15.31
N ALA A 500 -30.63 -12.01 -15.77
CA ALA A 500 -30.28 -12.20 -17.17
C ALA A 500 -30.30 -13.68 -17.57
N TYR A 501 -29.81 -14.58 -16.70
CA TYR A 501 -29.92 -16.01 -16.92
C TYR A 501 -31.37 -16.52 -16.88
N SER A 502 -32.19 -16.02 -15.95
CA SER A 502 -33.61 -16.44 -15.85
C SER A 502 -34.42 -16.12 -17.10
N MET A 503 -34.09 -15.03 -17.80
CA MET A 503 -34.73 -14.69 -19.08
C MET A 503 -34.40 -15.68 -20.21
N LEU A 504 -33.39 -16.54 -20.01
CA LEU A 504 -32.97 -17.57 -20.95
C LEU A 504 -33.28 -18.99 -20.42
N ASP A 505 -34.14 -19.10 -19.41
CA ASP A 505 -34.51 -20.40 -18.85
C ASP A 505 -35.12 -21.32 -19.92
N GLY A 506 -34.71 -22.59 -19.89
CA GLY A 506 -35.06 -23.59 -20.89
C GLY A 506 -34.05 -23.72 -22.04
N ASP A 507 -33.16 -22.74 -22.25
CA ASP A 507 -32.04 -22.84 -23.20
C ASP A 507 -30.69 -22.76 -22.49
N ARG A 508 -30.26 -23.92 -21.98
CA ARG A 508 -28.99 -24.09 -21.27
C ARG A 508 -27.78 -23.68 -22.13
N ARG A 509 -27.84 -23.85 -23.46
CA ARG A 509 -26.72 -23.47 -24.33
C ARG A 509 -26.64 -21.95 -24.45
N ALA A 510 -27.77 -21.27 -24.63
CA ALA A 510 -27.81 -19.82 -24.65
C ALA A 510 -27.33 -19.22 -23.32
N GLN A 511 -27.67 -19.84 -22.19
CA GLN A 511 -27.18 -19.42 -20.87
C GLN A 511 -25.66 -19.60 -20.72
N GLU A 512 -25.11 -20.78 -21.09
CA GLU A 512 -23.66 -21.02 -21.03
C GLU A 512 -22.85 -20.05 -21.92
N GLU A 513 -23.44 -19.59 -23.02
CA GLU A 513 -22.81 -18.73 -24.02
C GLU A 513 -23.14 -17.23 -23.87
N MET A 514 -24.02 -16.85 -22.94
CA MET A 514 -24.54 -15.48 -22.85
C MET A 514 -23.44 -14.44 -22.66
N LEU A 515 -22.47 -14.70 -21.77
CA LEU A 515 -21.44 -13.72 -21.44
C LEU A 515 -20.37 -13.62 -22.52
N LYS A 516 -19.94 -14.75 -23.10
CA LYS A 516 -18.97 -14.73 -24.21
C LYS A 516 -19.49 -13.97 -25.43
N ASN A 517 -20.80 -14.06 -25.69
CA ASN A 517 -21.42 -13.40 -26.84
C ASN A 517 -21.61 -11.88 -26.61
N LYS A 518 -21.44 -11.40 -25.38
CA LYS A 518 -21.59 -9.99 -25.01
C LYS A 518 -20.27 -9.26 -24.78
N SER A 519 -19.15 -9.98 -24.64
CA SER A 519 -17.84 -9.36 -24.49
C SER A 519 -16.73 -10.29 -24.94
N ASP A 520 -15.86 -9.78 -25.82
CA ASP A 520 -14.65 -10.48 -26.28
C ASP A 520 -13.64 -10.74 -25.14
N MET A 521 -13.77 -10.04 -24.01
CA MET A 521 -12.95 -10.24 -22.82
C MET A 521 -13.38 -11.47 -22.00
N VAL A 522 -14.55 -12.04 -22.29
CA VAL A 522 -15.06 -13.23 -21.61
C VAL A 522 -14.96 -14.44 -22.54
N ASN A 523 -14.00 -15.31 -22.28
CA ASN A 523 -13.84 -16.53 -23.08
C ASN A 523 -14.97 -17.55 -22.80
N THR A 524 -15.09 -18.57 -23.67
CA THR A 524 -16.11 -19.62 -23.55
C THR A 524 -16.07 -20.36 -22.20
N GLY A 525 -14.86 -20.65 -21.69
CA GLY A 525 -14.68 -21.33 -20.41
C GLY A 525 -15.16 -20.49 -19.23
N ALA A 526 -14.79 -19.20 -19.21
CA ALA A 526 -15.24 -18.21 -18.25
C ALA A 526 -16.76 -18.09 -18.23
N SER A 527 -17.39 -17.87 -19.38
CA SER A 527 -18.85 -17.75 -19.52
C SER A 527 -19.57 -18.98 -18.94
N LYS A 528 -19.10 -20.19 -19.31
CA LYS A 528 -19.68 -21.45 -18.83
C LYS A 528 -19.47 -21.68 -17.33
N ASN A 529 -18.29 -21.37 -16.80
CA ASN A 529 -17.99 -21.54 -15.37
C ASN A 529 -18.77 -20.55 -14.51
N ILE A 530 -18.94 -19.30 -14.97
CA ILE A 530 -19.77 -18.31 -14.29
C ILE A 530 -21.23 -18.77 -14.26
N PHE A 531 -21.78 -19.23 -15.40
CA PHE A 531 -23.12 -19.80 -15.45
C PHE A 531 -23.28 -20.98 -14.47
N LYS A 532 -22.33 -21.91 -14.47
CA LYS A 532 -22.36 -23.07 -13.57
C LYS A 532 -22.37 -22.69 -12.10
N LEU A 533 -21.59 -21.69 -11.71
CA LEU A 533 -21.53 -21.25 -10.32
C LEU A 533 -22.78 -20.50 -9.88
N ILE A 534 -23.35 -19.69 -10.76
CA ILE A 534 -24.39 -18.71 -10.40
C ILE A 534 -25.81 -19.22 -10.64
N TRP A 535 -26.00 -20.09 -11.64
CA TRP A 535 -27.34 -20.46 -12.12
C TRP A 535 -27.55 -21.97 -12.29
N ALA A 536 -26.52 -22.76 -12.60
CA ALA A 536 -26.72 -24.20 -12.73
C ALA A 536 -27.04 -24.82 -11.36
N GLU A 537 -28.17 -25.54 -11.28
CA GLU A 537 -28.43 -26.45 -10.17
C GLU A 537 -27.34 -27.53 -10.16
N GLY A 538 -26.75 -27.78 -8.99
CA GLY A 538 -25.76 -28.84 -8.77
C GLY A 538 -26.35 -30.23 -8.84
#